data_AF-A0A0K3CMV5-F1
#
_entry.id   AF-A0A0K3CMV5-F1
#
_cell.length_a   1.000
_cell.length_b   1.000
_cell.length_c   1.000
_cell.angle_alpha   90.00
_cell.angle_beta   90.00
_cell.angle_gamma   90.00
#
_symmetry.space_group_name_H-M   'P 1'
#
loop_
_entity.id
_entity.type
_entity.pdbx_description
1 polymer ?
#
loop_
_entity_poly.entity_id
_entity_poly.type
_entity_poly.pdbx_seq_one_letter_code
_entity_poly.pdbx_strand_id
1 'polypeptide(L)'
;TRIDLKQELLSLSLSGSSATTTWTIVGHTSARNAVIVLSYIFVMLFSMTYGPCSWIFPSEIHHMRVRGKAVSAATATNWMFNFALAWSTPPAFRNIQYKTYFVYGTFCICAAINVFFMFPETKGRTLEEMDDLFAAGHAFSAWRLSSVPKKTLADVEAEVADSDMPSEGDNKHTMNHIEKSS
;
A
#
# COMPACT_ATOMS: atom_id res chain seq x y z
N THR A 1 40.65 10.33 48.20
CA THR A 1 39.56 11.21 47.68
C THR A 1 39.86 11.93 46.36
N ARG A 2 41.05 11.81 45.73
CA ARG A 2 41.33 12.41 44.40
C ARG A 2 41.58 11.40 43.27
N ILE A 3 41.50 10.10 43.55
CA ILE A 3 41.81 9.05 42.56
C ILE A 3 40.52 8.47 41.95
N ASP A 4 39.40 8.44 42.70
CA ASP A 4 38.13 7.89 42.20
C ASP A 4 37.37 8.80 41.23
N LEU A 5 37.55 10.13 41.30
CA LEU A 5 36.77 11.07 40.48
C LEU A 5 37.14 11.05 38.99
N LYS A 6 38.37 10.65 38.63
CA LYS A 6 38.77 10.57 37.22
C LYS A 6 38.29 9.27 36.55
N GLN A 7 38.06 8.22 37.34
CA GLN A 7 37.62 6.93 36.83
C GLN A 7 36.12 6.92 36.52
N GLU A 8 35.30 7.64 37.30
CA GLU A 8 33.88 7.86 36.99
C GLU A 8 33.64 8.80 35.80
N LEU A 9 34.46 9.83 35.62
CA LEU A 9 34.32 10.74 34.46
C LEU A 9 34.74 10.09 33.14
N LEU A 10 35.62 9.10 33.17
CA LEU A 10 36.04 8.34 31.98
C LEU A 10 35.02 7.26 31.57
N SER A 11 34.30 6.65 32.51
CA SER A 11 33.19 5.72 32.18
C SER A 11 31.94 6.44 31.67
N LEU A 12 31.73 7.70 32.09
CA LEU A 12 30.66 8.56 31.56
C LEU A 12 30.89 8.98 30.10
N SER A 13 32.14 9.03 29.64
CA SER A 13 32.50 9.40 28.26
C SER A 13 32.45 8.21 27.29
N LEU A 14 32.63 6.98 27.79
CA LEU A 14 32.61 5.75 26.98
C LEU A 14 31.27 5.03 26.98
N SER A 15 30.32 5.45 27.82
CA SER A 15 28.92 5.06 27.70
C SER A 15 28.15 6.16 26.99
N GLY A 16 28.34 6.26 25.67
CA GLY A 16 27.28 6.74 24.78
C GLY A 16 26.10 5.76 24.79
N SER A 17 25.59 5.41 25.97
CA SER A 17 24.37 4.65 26.12
C SER A 17 23.26 5.58 25.70
N SER A 18 22.82 5.40 24.45
CA SER A 18 21.52 5.89 24.00
C SER A 18 20.53 5.54 25.10
N ALA A 19 20.02 6.53 25.82
CA ALA A 19 19.18 6.36 27.00
C ALA A 19 17.94 5.53 26.62
N THR A 20 18.04 4.21 26.76
CA THR A 20 16.95 3.27 26.52
C THR A 20 15.90 3.54 27.58
N THR A 21 14.92 4.36 27.22
CA THR A 21 13.79 4.70 28.08
C THR A 21 12.89 3.47 28.15
N THR A 22 13.15 2.60 29.13
CA THR A 22 12.35 1.39 29.35
C THR A 22 11.22 1.70 30.33
N TRP A 23 9.98 1.62 29.86
CA TRP A 23 8.79 1.80 30.70
C TRP A 23 8.41 0.47 31.36
N THR A 24 8.46 0.40 32.68
CA THR A 24 8.04 -0.78 33.45
C THR A 24 6.68 -0.54 34.09
N ILE A 25 5.71 -1.40 33.78
CA ILE A 25 4.39 -1.39 34.43
C ILE A 25 4.54 -2.18 35.75
N VAL A 26 4.62 -1.47 36.87
CA VAL A 26 4.78 -2.06 38.20
C VAL A 26 3.39 -2.26 38.84
N GLY A 27 3.13 -3.45 39.40
CA GLY A 27 1.89 -3.74 40.15
C GLY A 27 0.78 -4.48 39.39
N HIS A 28 0.82 -4.55 38.05
CA HIS A 28 -0.19 -5.25 37.24
C HIS A 28 0.43 -6.17 36.18
N THR A 29 0.95 -7.32 36.61
CA THR A 29 1.62 -8.31 35.74
C THR A 29 0.72 -8.81 34.59
N SER A 30 -0.56 -9.04 34.86
CA SER A 30 -1.52 -9.51 33.84
C SER A 30 -1.74 -8.46 32.73
N ALA A 31 -1.87 -7.18 33.09
CA ALA A 31 -2.06 -6.10 32.12
C ALA A 31 -0.83 -5.91 31.23
N ARG A 32 0.38 -5.97 31.81
CA ARG A 32 1.64 -5.92 31.06
C ARG A 32 1.73 -7.05 30.03
N ASN A 33 1.45 -8.28 30.44
CA ASN A 33 1.54 -9.43 29.54
C ASN A 33 0.48 -9.36 28.43
N ALA A 34 -0.74 -8.90 28.73
CA ALA A 34 -1.79 -8.70 27.74
C ALA A 34 -1.38 -7.70 26.66
N VAL A 35 -0.80 -6.56 27.02
CA VAL A 35 -0.34 -5.54 26.04
C VAL A 35 0.72 -6.12 25.11
N ILE A 36 1.67 -6.89 25.64
CA ILE A 36 2.72 -7.53 24.84
C ILE A 36 2.10 -8.53 23.85
N VAL A 37 1.25 -9.44 24.32
CA VAL A 37 0.59 -10.44 23.46
C VAL A 37 -0.25 -9.77 22.37
N LEU A 38 -1.04 -8.76 22.73
CA LEU A 38 -1.87 -8.02 21.77
C LEU A 38 -1.01 -7.28 20.73
N SER A 39 0.14 -6.72 21.11
CA SER A 39 1.05 -6.09 20.15
C SER A 39 1.64 -7.09 19.15
N TYR A 40 1.98 -8.31 19.58
CA TYR A 40 2.47 -9.35 18.67
C TYR A 40 1.38 -9.83 17.71
N ILE A 41 0.15 -10.02 18.20
CA ILE A 41 -1.00 -10.39 17.37
C ILE A 41 -1.26 -9.30 16.32
N PHE A 42 -1.24 -8.03 16.72
CA PHE A 42 -1.38 -6.90 15.79
C PHE A 42 -0.31 -6.93 14.70
N VAL A 43 0.96 -7.10 15.06
CA VAL A 43 2.08 -7.17 14.08
C VAL A 43 1.92 -8.36 13.14
N MET A 44 1.51 -9.52 13.63
CA MET A 44 1.26 -10.70 12.79
C MET A 44 0.16 -10.44 11.76
N LEU A 45 -0.99 -9.90 12.19
CA LEU A 45 -2.10 -9.59 11.29
C LEU A 45 -1.72 -8.52 10.27
N PHE A 46 -1.03 -7.47 10.71
CA PHE A 46 -0.55 -6.41 9.83
C PHE A 46 0.42 -6.94 8.76
N SER A 47 1.35 -7.82 9.15
CA SER A 47 2.32 -8.43 8.24
C SER A 47 1.67 -9.32 7.19
N MET A 48 0.62 -10.07 7.53
CA MET A 48 -0.08 -10.95 6.60
C MET A 48 -0.98 -10.20 5.61
N THR A 49 -1.51 -9.05 6.01
CA THR A 49 -2.54 -8.33 5.23
C THR A 49 -1.97 -7.07 4.60
N TYR A 50 -1.78 -6.03 5.43
CA TYR A 50 -1.45 -4.69 4.98
C TYR A 50 -0.02 -4.60 4.45
N GLY A 51 0.91 -5.36 5.02
CA GLY A 51 2.32 -5.41 4.61
C GLY A 51 2.47 -5.65 3.11
N PRO A 52 2.18 -6.85 2.58
CA PRO A 52 2.30 -7.15 1.16
C PRO A 52 1.30 -6.38 0.30
N CYS A 53 0.05 -6.21 0.76
CA CYS A 53 -0.99 -5.53 -0.01
C CYS A 53 -0.60 -4.08 -0.34
N SER A 54 -0.04 -3.34 0.62
CA SER A 54 0.32 -1.93 0.44
C SER A 54 1.40 -1.68 -0.63
N TRP A 55 2.28 -2.65 -0.87
CA TRP A 55 3.35 -2.52 -1.89
C TRP A 55 2.91 -2.97 -3.28
N ILE A 56 1.96 -3.91 -3.35
CA ILE A 56 1.48 -4.47 -4.62
C ILE A 56 0.39 -3.59 -5.21
N PHE A 57 -0.54 -3.11 -4.38
CA PHE A 57 -1.73 -2.37 -4.81
C PHE A 57 -1.44 -1.14 -5.69
N PRO A 58 -0.43 -0.29 -5.41
CA PRO A 58 -0.10 0.84 -6.29
C PRO A 58 0.34 0.39 -7.69
N SER A 59 0.86 -0.82 -7.87
CA SER A 59 1.25 -1.29 -9.20
C SER A 59 0.05 -1.79 -10.03
N GLU A 60 -1.02 -2.21 -9.36
CA GLU A 60 -2.25 -2.75 -9.97
C GLU A 60 -3.23 -1.66 -10.39
N ILE A 61 -3.26 -0.54 -9.66
CA ILE A 61 -4.27 0.51 -9.86
C ILE A 61 -3.89 1.54 -10.94
N HIS A 62 -2.61 1.70 -11.25
CA HIS A 62 -2.14 2.75 -12.16
C HIS A 62 -1.94 2.24 -13.59
N HIS A 63 -2.49 3.00 -14.55
CA HIS A 63 -2.28 2.85 -15.99
C HIS A 63 -0.80 2.71 -16.34
N MET A 64 -0.47 1.85 -17.32
CA MET A 64 0.92 1.51 -17.69
C MET A 64 1.79 2.75 -17.99
N ARG A 65 1.22 3.79 -18.60
CA ARG A 65 1.95 5.00 -19.01
C ARG A 65 2.37 5.91 -17.86
N VAL A 66 1.60 5.95 -16.75
CA VAL A 66 1.85 6.85 -15.61
C VAL A 66 2.29 6.12 -14.35
N ARG A 67 2.22 4.78 -14.35
CA ARG A 67 2.57 3.92 -13.21
C ARG A 67 3.89 4.27 -12.56
N GLY A 68 4.95 4.46 -13.33
CA GLY A 68 6.27 4.79 -12.78
C GLY A 68 6.30 6.07 -11.95
N LYS A 69 5.58 7.12 -12.40
CA LYS A 69 5.50 8.41 -11.68
C LYS A 69 4.57 8.32 -10.47
N ALA A 70 3.47 7.58 -10.60
CA ALA A 70 2.51 7.43 -9.51
C ALA A 70 3.06 6.57 -8.36
N VAL A 71 3.74 5.46 -8.70
CA VAL A 71 4.39 4.57 -7.71
C VAL A 71 5.54 5.29 -7.00
N SER A 72 6.32 6.12 -7.71
CA SER A 72 7.40 6.89 -7.08
C SER A 72 6.86 7.96 -6.13
N ALA A 73 5.78 8.65 -6.50
CA ALA A 73 5.09 9.58 -5.60
C ALA A 73 4.53 8.87 -4.36
N ALA A 74 3.85 7.73 -4.53
CA ALA A 74 3.34 6.91 -3.42
C ALA A 74 4.47 6.47 -2.47
N THR A 75 5.60 6.05 -3.03
CA THR A 75 6.78 5.64 -2.25
C THR A 75 7.38 6.83 -1.50
N ALA A 76 7.51 7.99 -2.14
CA ALA A 76 8.00 9.21 -1.48
C ALA A 76 7.10 9.64 -0.32
N THR A 77 5.78 9.59 -0.52
CA THR A 77 4.79 9.85 0.54
C THR A 77 4.89 8.83 1.67
N ASN A 78 5.10 7.54 1.38
CA ASN A 78 5.33 6.51 2.39
C ASN A 78 6.57 6.84 3.27
N TRP A 79 7.70 7.17 2.65
CA TRP A 79 8.91 7.53 3.39
C TRP A 79 8.76 8.83 4.19
N MET A 80 8.03 9.80 3.65
CA MET A 80 7.70 11.04 4.37
C MET A 80 6.91 10.75 5.65
N PHE A 81 5.89 9.89 5.59
CA PHE A 81 5.13 9.51 6.77
C PHE A 81 5.94 8.64 7.74
N ASN A 82 6.81 7.76 7.25
CA ASN A 82 7.73 7.02 8.11
C ASN A 82 8.66 7.97 8.88
N PHE A 83 9.16 9.03 8.24
CA PHE A 83 9.94 10.06 8.90
C PHE A 83 9.12 10.84 9.95
N ALA A 84 7.90 11.26 9.59
CA ALA A 84 7.01 11.96 10.51
C ALA A 84 6.67 11.09 11.75
N LEU A 85 6.48 9.79 11.57
CA LEU A 85 6.28 8.84 12.67
C LEU A 85 7.54 8.67 13.50
N ALA A 86 8.70 8.46 12.88
CA ALA A 86 9.97 8.35 13.60
C ALA A 86 10.26 9.59 14.46
N TRP A 87 9.89 10.78 13.98
CA TRP A 87 10.03 12.03 14.72
C TRP A 87 8.97 12.22 15.82
N SER A 88 7.71 11.93 15.53
CA SER A 88 6.59 12.17 16.45
C SER A 88 6.42 11.12 17.54
N THR A 89 6.85 9.88 17.29
CA THR A 89 6.64 8.75 18.21
C THR A 89 7.40 8.91 19.53
N PRO A 90 8.71 9.26 19.56
CA PRO A 90 9.43 9.46 20.83
C PRO A 90 8.83 10.53 21.75
N PRO A 91 8.47 11.75 21.30
CA PRO A 91 7.82 12.74 22.17
C PRO A 91 6.40 12.33 22.57
N ALA A 92 5.64 11.64 21.70
CA ALA A 92 4.30 11.15 22.04
C ALA A 92 4.32 10.18 23.23
N PHE A 93 5.28 9.25 23.27
CA PHE A 93 5.43 8.32 24.39
C PHE A 93 5.87 9.00 25.69
N ARG A 94 6.61 10.12 25.62
CA ARG A 94 7.02 10.89 26.82
C ARG A 94 5.86 11.68 27.43
N ASN A 95 5.01 12.28 26.61
CA ASN A 95 3.95 13.18 27.08
C ASN A 95 2.63 12.46 27.39
N ILE A 96 2.23 11.51 26.52
CA ILE A 96 0.86 10.96 26.49
C ILE A 96 0.84 9.46 26.87
N GLN A 97 2.02 8.83 26.98
CA GLN A 97 2.24 7.46 27.47
C GLN A 97 1.36 6.42 26.76
N TYR A 98 0.53 5.67 27.50
CA TYR A 98 -0.32 4.60 26.96
C TYR A 98 -1.42 5.13 26.04
N LYS A 99 -1.80 6.41 26.15
CA LYS A 99 -2.84 6.99 25.30
C LYS A 99 -2.41 7.11 23.84
N THR A 100 -1.10 7.09 23.58
CA THR A 100 -0.52 7.05 22.23
C THR A 100 -1.00 5.82 21.44
N TYR A 101 -1.23 4.67 22.10
CA TYR A 101 -1.79 3.49 21.44
C TYR A 101 -3.22 3.71 20.93
N PHE A 102 -4.05 4.48 21.64
CA PHE A 102 -5.40 4.82 21.16
C PHE A 102 -5.35 5.77 19.97
N VAL A 103 -4.42 6.73 19.96
CA VAL A 103 -4.22 7.62 18.80
C VAL A 103 -3.88 6.80 17.56
N TYR A 104 -2.91 5.91 17.63
CA TYR A 104 -2.58 5.04 16.49
C TYR A 104 -3.72 4.08 16.14
N GLY A 105 -4.44 3.56 17.13
CA GLY A 105 -5.64 2.75 16.90
C GLY A 105 -6.72 3.49 16.11
N THR A 106 -6.97 4.77 16.39
CA THR A 106 -7.93 5.58 15.62
C THR A 106 -7.48 5.78 14.17
N PHE A 107 -6.18 6.02 13.93
CA PHE A 107 -5.66 6.08 12.56
C PHE A 107 -5.80 4.75 11.82
N CYS A 108 -5.59 3.61 12.49
CA CYS A 108 -5.82 2.30 11.91
C CYS A 108 -7.29 2.08 11.52
N ILE A 109 -8.25 2.52 12.36
CA ILE A 109 -9.69 2.43 12.05
C ILE A 109 -10.05 3.33 10.88
N CYS A 110 -9.57 4.58 10.87
CA CYS A 110 -9.78 5.50 9.75
C CYS A 110 -9.20 4.93 8.45
N ALA A 111 -8.03 4.30 8.49
CA ALA A 111 -7.44 3.63 7.34
C ALA A 111 -8.29 2.44 6.89
N ALA A 112 -8.80 1.62 7.81
CA ALA A 112 -9.70 0.51 7.47
C ALA A 112 -10.99 0.99 6.79
N ILE A 113 -11.59 2.08 7.29
CA ILE A 113 -12.75 2.73 6.67
C ILE A 113 -12.39 3.25 5.27
N ASN A 114 -11.23 3.89 5.13
CA ASN A 114 -10.78 4.42 3.86
C ASN A 114 -10.59 3.31 2.81
N VAL A 115 -9.97 2.19 3.18
CA VAL A 115 -9.82 1.02 2.30
C VAL A 115 -11.18 0.45 1.94
N PHE A 116 -12.08 0.29 2.90
CA PHE A 116 -13.41 -0.30 2.68
C PHE A 116 -14.28 0.49 1.68
N PHE A 117 -14.18 1.83 1.67
CA PHE A 117 -14.99 2.66 0.78
C PHE A 117 -14.27 3.04 -0.52
N MET A 118 -12.98 3.36 -0.46
CA MET A 118 -12.26 4.02 -1.55
C MET A 118 -11.45 3.07 -2.44
N PHE A 119 -11.16 1.85 -1.97
CA PHE A 119 -10.28 0.93 -2.70
C PHE A 119 -11.11 -0.07 -3.49
N PRO A 120 -11.11 -0.03 -4.84
CA PRO A 120 -11.77 -1.03 -5.65
C PRO A 120 -11.07 -2.40 -5.53
N GLU A 121 -11.85 -3.47 -5.63
CA GLU A 121 -11.33 -4.84 -5.67
C GLU A 121 -10.60 -5.09 -7.00
N THR A 122 -9.30 -5.38 -6.93
CA THR A 122 -8.42 -5.55 -8.09
C THR A 122 -8.22 -7.01 -8.50
N LYS A 123 -8.68 -7.99 -7.71
CA LYS A 123 -8.39 -9.40 -7.92
C LYS A 123 -8.99 -9.97 -9.22
N GLY A 124 -8.10 -10.43 -10.10
CA GLY A 124 -8.45 -11.16 -11.32
C GLY A 124 -8.98 -10.27 -12.44
N ARG A 125 -8.54 -9.02 -12.49
CA ARG A 125 -8.73 -8.09 -13.61
C ARG A 125 -7.41 -7.88 -14.34
N THR A 126 -7.46 -7.70 -15.65
CA THR A 126 -6.28 -7.26 -16.40
C THR A 126 -6.03 -5.77 -16.18
N LEU A 127 -4.80 -5.33 -16.40
CA LEU A 127 -4.44 -3.90 -16.27
C LEU A 127 -5.23 -3.02 -17.23
N GLU A 128 -5.63 -3.54 -18.39
CA GLU A 128 -6.41 -2.82 -19.41
C GLU A 128 -7.87 -2.66 -18.99
N GLU A 129 -8.47 -3.67 -18.36
CA GLU A 129 -9.83 -3.55 -17.79
C GLU A 129 -9.90 -2.52 -16.65
N MET A 130 -8.82 -2.36 -15.89
CA MET A 130 -8.74 -1.36 -14.81
C MET A 130 -8.76 0.04 -15.38
N ASP A 131 -8.05 0.26 -16.48
CA ASP A 131 -8.01 1.53 -17.20
C ASP A 131 -9.43 1.93 -17.69
N ASP A 132 -10.20 0.97 -18.22
CA ASP A 132 -11.59 1.16 -18.64
C ASP A 132 -12.55 1.42 -17.45
N LEU A 133 -12.33 0.73 -16.33
CA LEU A 133 -13.09 0.91 -15.08
C LEU A 133 -12.91 2.32 -14.48
N PHE A 134 -11.69 2.86 -14.55
CA PHE A 134 -11.40 4.23 -14.14
C PHE A 134 -12.02 5.25 -15.10
N ALA A 135 -11.98 4.99 -16.42
CA ALA A 135 -12.62 5.84 -17.42
C ALA A 135 -14.16 5.88 -17.31
N ALA A 136 -14.79 4.76 -16.92
CA ALA A 136 -16.23 4.66 -16.69
C ALA A 136 -16.72 5.35 -15.38
N GLY A 137 -15.81 5.94 -14.59
CA GLY A 137 -16.17 6.67 -13.36
C GLY A 137 -16.48 5.78 -12.15
N HIS A 138 -16.15 4.48 -12.21
CA HIS A 138 -16.37 3.54 -11.10
C HIS A 138 -15.22 3.48 -10.08
N ALA A 139 -14.25 4.39 -10.20
CA ALA A 139 -13.03 4.50 -9.41
C ALA A 139 -13.22 4.43 -7.87
N PHE A 140 -14.33 4.95 -7.35
CA PHE A 140 -14.54 5.18 -5.92
C PHE A 140 -15.56 4.26 -5.25
N SER A 141 -16.14 3.29 -5.98
CA SER A 141 -17.20 2.45 -5.42
C SER A 141 -16.81 0.98 -5.50
N ALA A 142 -15.97 0.54 -4.57
CA ALA A 142 -15.52 -0.85 -4.43
C ALA A 142 -16.65 -1.88 -4.59
N TRP A 143 -17.83 -1.56 -4.03
CA TRP A 143 -19.03 -2.39 -4.02
C TRP A 143 -19.80 -2.46 -5.35
N ARG A 144 -19.54 -1.53 -6.28
CA ARG A 144 -20.21 -1.48 -7.60
C ARG A 144 -19.40 -2.17 -8.71
N LEU A 145 -18.15 -2.56 -8.45
CA LEU A 145 -17.36 -3.32 -9.42
C LEU A 145 -17.87 -4.76 -9.61
N SER A 146 -18.66 -5.30 -8.68
CA SER A 146 -19.28 -6.63 -8.80
C SER A 146 -20.29 -6.72 -9.95
N SER A 147 -20.85 -5.60 -10.42
CA SER A 147 -21.82 -5.59 -11.52
C SER A 147 -21.18 -5.45 -12.91
N VAL A 148 -19.86 -5.22 -12.99
CA VAL A 148 -19.13 -5.15 -14.27
C VAL A 148 -18.66 -6.56 -14.63
N PRO A 149 -19.06 -7.14 -15.78
CA PRO A 149 -18.59 -8.46 -16.20
C PRO A 149 -17.07 -8.52 -16.28
N LYS A 150 -16.47 -9.66 -15.92
CA LYS A 150 -15.03 -9.93 -16.11
C LYS A 150 -14.80 -10.32 -17.56
N LYS A 151 -13.97 -9.57 -18.30
CA LYS A 151 -13.45 -10.06 -19.58
C LYS A 151 -12.38 -11.09 -19.24
N THR A 152 -12.62 -12.34 -19.58
CA THR A 152 -11.64 -13.41 -19.37
C THR A 152 -10.57 -13.28 -20.46
N LEU A 153 -9.35 -13.79 -20.22
CA LEU A 153 -8.29 -13.80 -21.24
C LEU A 153 -8.76 -14.40 -22.58
N ALA A 154 -9.64 -15.41 -22.53
CA ALA A 154 -10.25 -16.00 -23.72
C ALA A 154 -11.12 -15.01 -24.53
N ASP A 155 -11.77 -14.05 -23.87
CA ASP A 155 -12.59 -13.03 -24.55
C ASP A 155 -11.70 -11.98 -25.22
N VAL A 156 -10.59 -11.59 -24.57
CA VAL A 156 -9.59 -10.68 -25.14
C VAL A 156 -8.90 -11.34 -26.33
N GLU A 157 -8.56 -12.62 -26.23
CA GLU A 157 -7.89 -13.38 -27.29
C GLU A 157 -8.83 -13.64 -28.47
N ALA A 158 -10.14 -13.78 -28.23
CA ALA A 158 -11.16 -13.80 -29.27
C ALA A 158 -11.34 -12.44 -29.96
N GLU A 159 -11.30 -11.33 -29.21
CA GLU A 159 -11.41 -9.96 -29.76
C GLU A 159 -10.16 -9.58 -30.59
N VAL A 160 -8.97 -10.02 -30.15
CA VAL A 160 -7.71 -9.89 -30.93
C VAL A 160 -7.74 -10.77 -32.18
N ALA A 161 -8.19 -12.03 -32.07
CA ALA A 161 -8.32 -12.93 -33.22
C ALA A 161 -9.35 -12.44 -34.26
N ASP A 162 -10.43 -11.77 -33.82
CA ASP A 162 -11.40 -11.13 -34.70
C ASP A 162 -10.83 -9.86 -35.37
N SER A 163 -9.95 -9.13 -34.67
CA SER A 163 -9.27 -7.95 -35.24
C SER A 163 -8.18 -8.29 -36.28
N ASP A 164 -7.60 -9.50 -36.21
CA ASP A 164 -6.60 -9.99 -37.17
C ASP A 164 -7.21 -10.70 -38.39
N MET A 165 -8.53 -10.86 -38.46
CA MET A 165 -9.20 -11.35 -39.66
C MET A 165 -9.23 -10.25 -40.72
N PRO A 166 -8.60 -10.45 -41.90
CA PRO A 166 -8.62 -9.45 -42.96
C PRO A 166 -10.07 -9.22 -43.38
N SER A 167 -10.52 -7.96 -43.34
CA SER A 167 -11.87 -7.60 -43.74
C SER A 167 -12.12 -8.10 -45.17
N GLU A 168 -13.12 -8.96 -45.34
CA GLU A 168 -13.50 -9.56 -46.64
C GLU A 168 -14.06 -8.51 -47.63
N GLY A 169 -14.09 -7.22 -47.22
CA GLY A 169 -14.50 -6.07 -48.01
C GLY A 169 -13.38 -5.40 -48.82
N ASP A 170 -12.11 -5.55 -48.46
CA ASP A 170 -11.01 -4.81 -49.13
C ASP A 170 -10.56 -5.44 -50.45
N ASN A 171 -10.83 -6.73 -50.68
CA ASN A 171 -10.47 -7.42 -51.93
C ASN A 171 -11.32 -7.00 -53.15
N LYS A 172 -12.47 -6.37 -52.95
CA LYS A 172 -13.28 -5.85 -54.07
C LYS A 172 -12.79 -4.49 -54.56
N HIS A 173 -12.18 -3.69 -53.70
CA HIS A 173 -11.68 -2.37 -54.08
C HIS A 173 -10.34 -2.46 -54.84
N THR A 174 -9.49 -3.41 -54.46
CA THR A 174 -8.20 -3.68 -55.13
C THR A 174 -8.37 -4.36 -56.50
N MET A 175 -9.35 -5.27 -56.65
CA MET A 175 -9.64 -5.92 -57.95
C MET A 175 -10.19 -4.94 -59.00
N ASN A 176 -11.07 -4.02 -58.61
CA ASN A 176 -11.63 -3.02 -59.54
C ASN A 176 -10.58 -2.02 -60.06
N HIS A 177 -9.47 -1.84 -59.33
CA HIS A 177 -8.37 -0.97 -59.76
C HIS A 177 -7.43 -1.66 -60.76
N ILE A 178 -7.33 -2.98 -60.72
CA ILE A 178 -6.51 -3.79 -61.64
C ILE A 178 -7.25 -3.96 -62.97
N GLU A 179 -8.55 -4.23 -62.95
CA GLU A 179 -9.36 -4.45 -64.17
C GLU A 179 -9.54 -3.18 -65.02
N LYS A 180 -9.47 -1.98 -64.42
CA LYS A 180 -9.48 -0.70 -65.16
C LYS A 180 -8.12 -0.29 -65.74
N SER A 181 -7.07 -1.09 -65.53
CA SER A 181 -5.70 -0.79 -65.97
C SER A 181 -5.13 -1.78 -67.00
N SER A 182 -5.92 -2.76 -67.45
CA SER A 182 -5.66 -3.63 -68.59
C SER A 182 -6.61 -3.32 -69.74
#